data_AF-A0A7C4WGH8-F1
#
_entry.id   AF-A0A7C4WGH8-F1
#
_cell.length_a   1.000
_cell.length_b   1.000
_cell.length_c   1.000
_cell.angle_alpha   90.00
_cell.angle_beta   90.00
_cell.angle_gamma   90.00
#
_symmetry.space_group_name_H-M   'P 1'
#
loop_
_entity.id
_entity.type
_entity.pdbx_description
1 polymer ?
#
loop_
_entity_poly.entity_id
_entity_poly.type
_entity_poly.pdbx_seq_one_letter_code
_entity_poly.pdbx_strand_id
1 'polypeptide(L)'
;MEGKERKEGRFVIEIDHETLNIKVLQLPKPIASIKEYLEDEKLAGQAIHVQTFKVPSYSEDWEEVEMLIHEKNFKVLEWVIGDKKDLLLAERTA
;
A
#
# COMPACT_ATOMS: atom_id res chain seq x y z
N MET A 1 25.73 -4.20 17.44
CA MET A 1 25.05 -3.09 16.75
C MET A 1 24.08 -3.70 15.78
N GLU A 2 22.83 -3.89 16.20
CA GLU A 2 21.78 -4.32 15.26
C GLU A 2 21.48 -3.13 14.35
N GLY A 3 21.86 -3.26 13.08
CA GLY A 3 21.46 -2.30 12.06
C GLY A 3 19.94 -2.35 11.99
N LYS A 4 19.26 -1.30 12.46
CA LYS A 4 17.83 -1.13 12.20
C LYS A 4 17.65 -1.14 10.69
N GLU A 5 17.13 -2.23 10.14
CA GLU A 5 16.69 -2.27 8.76
C GLU A 5 15.78 -1.06 8.52
N ARG A 6 16.17 -0.20 7.59
CA ARG A 6 15.35 0.95 7.23
C ARG A 6 14.16 0.42 6.45
N LYS A 7 13.00 0.46 7.07
CA LYS A 7 11.71 0.16 6.48
C LYS A 7 11.35 1.30 5.51
N GLU A 8 11.73 1.17 4.25
CA GLU A 8 11.48 2.16 3.20
C GLU A 8 10.59 1.55 2.12
N GLY A 9 9.35 2.03 2.00
CA GLY A 9 8.42 1.59 0.97
C GLY A 9 8.45 2.49 -0.26
N ARG A 10 8.19 1.89 -1.42
CA ARG A 10 8.13 2.61 -2.72
C ARG A 10 6.74 2.61 -3.34
N PHE A 11 5.81 1.92 -2.71
CA PHE A 11 4.44 1.79 -3.20
C PHE A 11 3.46 2.17 -2.11
N VAL A 12 2.41 2.87 -2.51
CA VAL A 12 1.21 3.06 -1.70
C VAL A 12 0.09 2.25 -2.35
N ILE A 13 -0.54 1.40 -1.55
CA ILE A 13 -1.69 0.60 -1.96
C ILE A 13 -2.92 1.21 -1.31
N GLU A 14 -3.91 1.57 -2.10
CA GLU A 14 -5.19 2.12 -1.64
C GLU A 14 -6.26 1.03 -1.80
N ILE A 15 -6.95 0.69 -0.71
CA ILE A 15 -8.06 -0.28 -0.74
C ILE A 15 -9.34 0.47 -0.46
N ASP A 16 -10.23 0.53 -1.43
CA ASP A 16 -11.53 1.21 -1.30
C ASP A 16 -12.57 0.23 -0.73
N HIS A 17 -13.21 0.58 0.40
CA HIS A 17 -14.11 -0.32 1.13
C HIS A 17 -15.47 -0.49 0.46
N GLU A 18 -15.90 0.48 -0.35
CA GLU A 18 -17.20 0.43 -1.02
C GLU A 18 -17.12 -0.41 -2.30
N THR A 19 -16.04 -0.24 -3.06
CA THR A 19 -15.86 -0.87 -4.38
C THR A 19 -14.97 -2.10 -4.36
N LEU A 20 -14.28 -2.33 -3.24
CA LEU A 20 -13.30 -3.40 -3.06
C LEU A 20 -12.19 -3.37 -4.12
N ASN A 21 -11.87 -2.17 -4.63
CA ASN A 21 -10.77 -1.97 -5.56
C ASN A 21 -9.49 -1.70 -4.78
N ILE A 22 -8.45 -2.46 -5.13
CA ILE A 22 -7.09 -2.23 -4.70
C ILE A 22 -6.35 -1.50 -5.82
N LYS A 23 -5.84 -0.32 -5.52
CA LYS A 23 -5.09 0.52 -6.44
C LYS A 23 -3.66 0.67 -5.95
N VAL A 24 -2.70 0.37 -6.82
CA VAL A 24 -1.27 0.45 -6.49
C VAL A 24 -0.67 1.69 -7.16
N LEU A 25 -0.02 2.50 -6.34
CA LEU A 25 0.68 3.71 -6.72
C LEU A 25 2.17 3.55 -6.46
N GLN A 26 3.01 3.86 -7.44
CA GLN A 26 4.46 3.96 -7.27
C GLN A 26 4.83 5.40 -6.91
N LEU A 27 5.58 5.55 -5.82
CA LEU A 27 6.07 6.85 -5.38
C LEU A 27 7.32 7.29 -6.17
N PRO A 28 7.53 8.60 -6.37
CA PRO A 28 8.74 9.12 -7.03
C PRO A 28 10.02 8.92 -6.18
N LYS A 29 9.88 8.71 -4.87
CA LYS A 29 10.95 8.43 -3.92
C LYS A 29 10.43 7.48 -2.82
N PRO A 30 11.28 6.66 -2.19
CA PRO A 30 10.87 5.88 -1.04
C PRO A 30 10.47 6.75 0.15
N ILE A 31 9.57 6.25 0.99
CA ILE A 31 9.16 6.86 2.26
C ILE A 31 9.21 5.85 3.40
N ALA A 32 9.35 6.32 4.64
CA ALA A 32 9.41 5.46 5.81
C ALA A 32 8.03 5.21 6.43
N SER A 33 7.04 6.06 6.16
CA SER A 33 5.68 5.89 6.66
C SER A 33 4.60 6.48 5.74
N ILE A 34 3.39 5.89 5.77
CA ILE A 34 2.19 6.45 5.12
C ILE A 34 1.90 7.90 5.55
N LYS A 35 2.27 8.29 6.77
CA LYS A 35 2.11 9.66 7.24
C LYS A 35 2.80 10.68 6.31
N GLU A 36 3.99 10.37 5.80
CA GLU A 36 4.70 11.24 4.85
C GLU A 36 3.91 11.42 3.55
N TYR A 37 3.27 10.35 3.07
CA TYR A 37 2.41 10.39 1.89
C TYR A 37 1.15 11.24 2.10
N LEU A 38 0.56 11.18 3.30
CA LEU A 38 -0.64 11.95 3.65
C LEU A 38 -0.35 13.44 3.86
N GLU A 39 0.82 13.78 4.39
CA GLU A 39 1.20 15.16 4.71
C GLU A 39 1.89 15.89 3.54
N ASP A 40 2.46 15.17 2.56
CA ASP A 40 3.13 15.73 1.39
C ASP A 40 2.26 15.60 0.12
N GLU A 41 1.43 16.63 -0.13
CA GLU A 41 0.58 16.70 -1.34
C GLU A 41 1.38 16.59 -2.65
N LYS A 42 2.63 17.08 -2.66
CA LYS A 42 3.49 17.04 -3.84
C LYS A 42 3.99 15.63 -4.11
N LEU A 43 4.30 14.87 -3.06
CA LEU A 43 4.61 13.44 -3.17
C LEU A 43 3.41 12.65 -3.70
N ALA A 44 2.22 12.86 -3.13
CA ALA A 44 1.00 12.19 -3.55
C ALA A 44 0.62 12.53 -5.00
N GLY A 45 0.72 13.80 -5.40
CA GLY A 45 0.44 14.24 -6.77
C GLY A 45 1.43 13.74 -7.83
N GLN A 46 2.60 13.25 -7.43
CA GLN A 46 3.60 12.65 -8.32
C GLN A 46 3.55 11.12 -8.34
N ALA A 47 2.69 10.50 -7.52
CA ALA A 47 2.56 9.05 -7.49
C ALA A 47 1.95 8.56 -8.81
N ILE A 48 2.54 7.51 -9.39
CA ILE A 48 2.13 6.96 -10.68
C ILE A 48 1.29 5.72 -10.44
N HIS A 49 0.12 5.65 -11.08
CA HIS A 49 -0.68 4.44 -11.07
C HIS A 49 0.05 3.30 -11.78
N VAL A 50 0.21 2.16 -11.10
CA VAL A 50 0.86 0.96 -11.65
C VAL A 50 -0.16 -0.08 -12.08
N GLN A 51 -1.11 -0.39 -11.19
CA GLN A 51 -2.11 -1.43 -11.43
C GLN A 51 -3.32 -1.26 -10.51
N THR A 52 -4.44 -1.84 -10.94
CA THR A 52 -5.63 -2.04 -10.10
C THR A 52 -6.08 -3.49 -10.20
N PHE A 53 -6.53 -4.04 -9.07
CA PHE A 53 -7.17 -5.35 -8.96
C PHE A 53 -8.28 -5.30 -7.92
N LYS A 54 -9.12 -6.32 -7.86
CA LYS A 54 -10.25 -6.38 -6.91
C LYS A 54 -9.96 -7.35 -5.78
N VAL A 55 -10.41 -7.00 -4.58
CA VAL A 55 -10.59 -7.98 -3.51
C VAL A 55 -11.69 -8.96 -3.97
N PRO A 56 -11.49 -10.27 -3.84
CA PRO A 56 -12.55 -11.24 -4.09
C PRO A 56 -13.77 -10.95 -3.22
N SER A 57 -14.97 -10.96 -3.82
CA SER A 57 -16.22 -10.55 -3.17
C SER A 57 -16.66 -11.40 -1.97
N TYR A 58 -15.98 -12.50 -1.69
CA TYR A 58 -16.22 -13.38 -0.53
C TYR A 58 -15.28 -13.09 0.64
N SER A 59 -14.35 -12.15 0.47
CA SER A 59 -13.26 -11.89 1.39
C SER A 59 -13.40 -10.48 1.97
N GLU A 60 -14.09 -10.38 3.12
CA GLU A 60 -13.90 -9.27 4.06
C GLU A 60 -12.82 -9.64 5.10
N ASP A 61 -12.07 -10.72 4.84
CA ASP A 61 -10.98 -11.19 5.69
C ASP A 61 -9.68 -10.47 5.30
N TRP A 62 -9.19 -9.63 6.22
CA TRP A 62 -7.99 -8.85 6.00
C TRP A 62 -6.72 -9.70 5.84
N GLU A 63 -6.69 -10.93 6.37
CA GLU A 63 -5.57 -11.86 6.14
C GLU A 63 -5.52 -12.32 4.68
N GLU A 64 -6.68 -12.57 4.06
CA GLU A 64 -6.77 -12.95 2.64
C GLU A 64 -6.41 -11.77 1.74
N VAL A 65 -6.78 -10.54 2.12
CA VAL A 65 -6.38 -9.31 1.42
C VAL A 65 -4.86 -9.13 1.45
N GLU A 66 -4.22 -9.33 2.60
CA GLU A 66 -2.76 -9.25 2.72
C GLU A 66 -2.07 -10.33 1.88
N MET A 67 -2.60 -11.56 1.89
CA MET A 67 -2.11 -12.66 1.06
C MET A 67 -2.22 -12.34 -0.43
N LEU A 68 -3.34 -11.78 -0.88
CA LEU A 68 -3.52 -11.33 -2.27
C LEU A 68 -2.49 -10.26 -2.66
N ILE A 69 -2.24 -9.29 -1.77
CA ILE A 69 -1.21 -8.25 -2.00
C ILE A 69 0.18 -8.89 -2.15
N HIS A 70 0.49 -9.87 -1.30
CA HIS A 70 1.72 -10.66 -1.40
C HIS A 70 1.83 -11.44 -2.71
N GLU A 71 0.75 -12.10 -3.16
CA GLU A 71 0.69 -12.78 -4.46
C GLU A 71 0.86 -11.82 -5.65
N LYS A 72 0.55 -10.54 -5.47
CA LYS A 72 0.84 -9.47 -6.45
C LYS A 72 2.27 -8.94 -6.38
N ASN A 73 3.15 -9.63 -5.64
CA ASN A 73 4.55 -9.28 -5.42
C ASN A 73 4.73 -7.98 -4.62
N PHE A 74 3.89 -7.75 -3.60
CA PHE A 74 4.04 -6.63 -2.68
C PHE A 74 4.11 -7.13 -1.25
N LYS A 75 5.14 -6.70 -0.52
CA LYS A 75 5.24 -6.91 0.93
C LYS A 75 4.75 -5.67 1.64
N VAL A 76 3.73 -5.85 2.48
CA VAL A 76 3.16 -4.80 3.33
C VAL A 76 4.18 -4.45 4.41
N LEU A 77 4.49 -3.17 4.49
CA LEU A 77 5.36 -2.59 5.50
C LEU A 77 4.48 -1.97 6.59
N GLU A 78 3.58 -1.06 6.23
CA GLU A 78 2.70 -0.37 7.17
C GLU A 78 1.28 -0.41 6.64
N TRP A 79 0.30 -0.54 7.53
CA TRP A 79 -1.12 -0.50 7.20
C TRP A 79 -1.80 0.55 8.09
N VAL A 80 -2.42 1.53 7.46
CA VAL A 80 -3.27 2.53 8.10
C VAL A 80 -4.72 2.24 7.71
N ILE A 81 -5.52 1.83 8.69
CA ILE A 81 -6.94 1.53 8.51
C ILE A 81 -7.72 2.84 8.55
N GLY A 82 -8.56 3.07 7.54
CA GLY A 82 -9.42 4.24 7.45
C GLY A 82 -10.90 3.88 7.31
N ASP A 83 -11.79 4.85 7.53
CA ASP A 83 -13.23 4.56 7.52
C ASP A 83 -13.74 4.18 6.12
N LYS A 84 -13.18 4.78 5.07
CA LYS A 84 -13.61 4.59 3.67
C LYS A 84 -12.58 3.90 2.78
N LYS A 85 -11.31 4.05 3.13
CA LYS A 85 -10.21 3.41 2.43
C LYS A 85 -9.10 3.10 3.41
N ASP A 86 -8.40 2.02 3.13
CA ASP A 86 -7.15 1.69 3.75
C ASP A 86 -5.97 2.14 2.90
N LEU A 87 -4.87 2.43 3.57
CA LEU A 87 -3.60 2.81 2.95
C LEU A 87 -2.48 1.91 3.46
N LEU A 88 -1.78 1.27 2.53
CA LEU A 88 -0.68 0.40 2.86
C LEU A 88 0.61 0.92 2.21
N LEU A 89 1.67 0.99 3.00
CA LEU A 89 3.01 1.20 2.48
C LEU A 89 3.57 -0.18 2.12
N ALA A 90 4.13 -0.31 0.92
CA ALA A 90 4.67 -1.58 0.46
C ALA A 90 6.02 -1.43 -0.26
N GLU A 91 6.74 -2.54 -0.27
CA GLU A 91 7.87 -2.79 -1.16
C GLU A 91 7.52 -3.89 -2.17
N ARG A 92 8.17 -3.88 -3.34
CA ARG A 92 7.97 -4.96 -4.33
C ARG A 92 8.85 -6.15 -3.93
N THR A 93 8.26 -7.33 -3.81
CA THR A 93 9.02 -8.57 -3.67
C THR A 93 9.53 -8.97 -5.05
N ALA A 94 10.79 -9.39 -5.13
CA ALA A 94 11.44 -9.81 -6.37
C ALA A 94 11.11 -11.27 -6.71
#